data_AF-A0A976HI46-F1
#
_entry.id   AF-A0A976HI46-F1
#
_cell.length_a   1.000
_cell.length_b   1.000
_cell.length_c   1.000
_cell.angle_alpha   90.00
_cell.angle_beta   90.00
_cell.angle_gamma   90.00
#
_symmetry.space_group_name_H-M   'P 1'
#
loop_
_entity.id
_entity.type
_entity.pdbx_description
1 polymer ?
#
loop_
_entity_poly.entity_id
_entity_poly.type
_entity_poly.pdbx_seq_one_letter_code
_entity_poly.pdbx_strand_id
1 'polypeptide(L)'
;MNDFFRIALIFNLTASLAVNAMGTESADSTVICTDATPPVVSSEKSVSCSGQPVVLQASGCDGTVVWSNKKTGLSLLVYPTKTSTYSAYCQKATCKSNNSKPYTVEINIPRTPIINASSKKICYGQSATLTVVGCLGQVIWSDGSLGTELTVRPQNTTKYTATCRVDGCVSCFAEDVVVTVLGAPLAINASQQVVCAGESVVLSAAGSCAGQIKWSDGTTAQQLTVKPTATTVYAVSCVSEGCATVQNAITVQIALPTPPTLVALRGSVCKGEKVGLSASNCTGTVKWSNGLTGNMISVQPEATTTYTASCERGVCRSTESSPVVITVTGEAPAKPTVLAQMSNRCPFTTVDLSSALQVKPAGITFDARTESLASAALVENVGAVAAEGTYYIFAKNAAGCQSEPAAVRVLIVPCREPTVPVCMTNPAQVSIEKAEKTTVGNYFLTGKWGGSATSATWSSNGTGTFNL
;
A
#
# COMPACT_ATOMS: atom_id res chain seq x y z
N MET A 1 -23.03 40.17 -32.56
CA MET A 1 -22.82 40.99 -31.34
C MET A 1 -21.52 40.49 -30.74
N ASN A 2 -20.41 41.12 -31.13
CA ASN A 2 -19.77 42.23 -30.41
C ASN A 2 -19.03 41.66 -29.18
N ASP A 3 -17.72 41.74 -29.00
CA ASP A 3 -16.73 42.63 -29.59
C ASP A 3 -15.30 42.06 -29.52
N PHE A 4 -14.46 42.69 -30.34
CA PHE A 4 -13.03 42.52 -30.57
C PHE A 4 -12.15 42.91 -29.37
N PHE A 5 -10.94 42.36 -29.24
CA PHE A 5 -9.69 42.99 -29.75
C PHE A 5 -8.43 42.15 -29.45
N ARG A 6 -7.59 42.00 -30.48
CA ARG A 6 -6.17 41.64 -30.41
C ARG A 6 -5.35 42.93 -30.36
N ILE A 7 -4.31 42.98 -29.54
CA ILE A 7 -3.28 44.03 -29.59
C ILE A 7 -1.97 43.39 -30.06
N ALA A 8 -1.56 43.77 -31.26
CA ALA A 8 -0.23 43.56 -31.80
C ALA A 8 0.55 44.88 -31.67
N LEU A 9 1.69 44.85 -30.99
CA LEU A 9 2.65 45.96 -30.97
C LEU A 9 3.82 45.56 -31.89
N ILE A 10 3.77 46.06 -33.13
CA ILE A 10 4.89 46.09 -34.06
C ILE A 10 5.36 47.54 -34.08
N PHE A 11 6.53 47.82 -33.51
CA PHE A 11 7.21 49.09 -33.75
C PHE A 11 7.96 49.01 -35.08
N ASN A 12 7.48 49.79 -36.05
CA ASN A 12 8.16 50.02 -37.32
C ASN A 12 9.44 50.82 -37.08
N LEU A 13 10.59 50.26 -37.48
CA LEU A 13 11.77 51.06 -37.79
C LEU A 13 11.49 51.89 -39.04
N THR A 14 11.68 53.20 -38.94
CA THR A 14 11.93 54.06 -40.10
C THR A 14 13.14 54.92 -39.81
N ALA A 15 14.16 54.81 -40.66
CA ALA A 15 15.17 55.84 -40.84
C ALA A 15 15.58 55.83 -42.32
N SER A 16 15.46 56.99 -42.95
CA SER A 16 15.67 57.25 -44.37
C SER A 16 17.14 57.20 -44.78
N LEU A 17 17.42 56.75 -46.00
CA LEU A 17 18.67 57.04 -46.71
C LEU A 17 18.63 58.44 -47.35
N ALA A 18 19.74 59.18 -47.25
CA ALA A 18 20.14 60.18 -48.24
C ALA A 18 21.69 60.29 -48.35
N VAL A 19 22.18 59.80 -49.50
CA VAL A 19 23.34 60.14 -50.36
C VAL A 19 24.66 60.73 -49.81
N ASN A 20 25.73 59.97 -50.09
CA ASN A 20 27.15 60.26 -50.37
C ASN A 20 27.82 61.58 -49.94
N ALA A 21 28.95 61.43 -49.22
CA ALA A 21 30.20 62.11 -49.55
C ALA A 21 31.40 61.23 -49.15
N MET A 22 32.37 61.07 -50.07
CA MET A 22 33.70 60.54 -49.77
C MET A 22 34.39 61.44 -48.74
N GLY A 23 35.02 60.84 -47.74
CA GLY A 23 35.81 61.56 -46.75
C GLY A 23 36.66 60.63 -45.90
N THR A 24 37.88 60.38 -46.40
CA THR A 24 39.14 60.17 -45.66
C THR A 24 39.10 59.49 -44.29
N GLU A 25 39.83 58.38 -44.17
CA GLU A 25 40.34 57.86 -42.90
C GLU A 25 41.01 58.98 -42.09
N SER A 26 40.37 59.39 -41.00
CA SER A 26 41.00 60.21 -39.97
C SER A 26 41.54 59.26 -38.91
N ALA A 27 42.86 59.13 -38.84
CA ALA A 27 43.54 58.61 -37.67
C ALA A 27 43.11 59.47 -36.46
N ASP A 28 42.39 58.85 -35.51
CA ASP A 28 41.98 59.46 -34.25
C ASP A 28 43.24 59.74 -33.39
N SER A 29 43.84 60.89 -33.63
CA SER A 29 44.94 61.42 -32.83
C SER A 29 44.34 62.07 -31.58
N THR A 30 44.15 61.25 -30.55
CA THR A 30 43.66 61.73 -29.26
C THR A 30 44.65 62.72 -28.64
N VAL A 31 44.24 63.98 -28.47
CA VAL A 31 45.05 65.05 -27.89
C VAL A 31 44.97 65.00 -26.36
N ILE A 32 46.12 64.93 -25.68
CA ILE A 32 46.20 65.11 -24.22
C ILE A 32 46.15 66.60 -23.96
N CYS A 33 45.08 67.06 -23.31
CA CYS A 33 44.87 68.49 -23.05
C CYS A 33 45.43 68.82 -21.67
N THR A 34 46.48 69.64 -21.62
CA THR A 34 47.22 69.98 -20.39
C THR A 34 46.40 70.76 -19.36
N ASP A 35 45.24 71.29 -19.74
CA ASP A 35 44.34 72.06 -18.87
C ASP A 35 43.23 71.23 -18.21
N ALA A 36 43.05 69.95 -18.57
CA ALA A 36 42.03 69.10 -17.96
C ALA A 36 42.56 68.42 -16.68
N THR A 37 41.93 68.70 -15.54
CA THR A 37 42.32 68.11 -14.25
C THR A 37 42.00 66.60 -14.20
N PRO A 38 42.98 65.74 -13.87
CA PRO A 38 42.71 64.32 -13.65
C PRO A 38 41.68 64.10 -12.53
N PRO A 39 40.76 63.13 -12.68
CA PRO A 39 39.82 62.81 -11.60
C PRO A 39 40.56 62.26 -10.37
N VAL A 40 39.97 62.45 -9.19
CA VAL A 40 40.39 61.80 -7.95
C VAL A 40 39.59 60.53 -7.78
N VAL A 41 40.28 59.39 -7.69
CA VAL A 41 39.67 58.06 -7.45
C VAL A 41 39.72 57.75 -5.96
N SER A 42 38.60 57.30 -5.40
CA SER A 42 38.45 56.90 -4.00
C SER A 42 37.53 55.68 -3.86
N SER A 43 37.55 55.04 -2.69
CA SER A 43 36.67 53.92 -2.33
C SER A 43 36.44 53.96 -0.82
N GLU A 44 35.26 53.50 -0.37
CA GLU A 44 34.99 53.29 1.06
C GLU A 44 35.79 52.13 1.65
N LYS A 45 36.30 51.23 0.78
CA LYS A 45 37.03 50.03 1.16
C LYS A 45 38.34 49.93 0.37
N SER A 46 39.47 49.98 1.07
CA SER A 46 40.82 49.82 0.51
C SER A 46 41.32 48.36 0.51
N VAL A 47 40.79 47.52 1.40
CA VAL A 47 41.09 46.07 1.49
C VAL A 47 39.79 45.28 1.36
N SER A 48 39.69 44.33 0.44
CA SER A 48 38.50 43.48 0.24
C SER A 48 38.83 42.00 0.05
N CYS A 49 37.82 41.14 0.09
CA CYS A 49 38.00 39.71 -0.15
C CYS A 49 37.90 39.40 -1.64
N SER A 50 38.55 38.31 -2.07
CA SER A 50 38.52 37.89 -3.47
C SER A 50 37.10 37.75 -4.00
N GLY A 51 36.80 38.45 -5.10
CA GLY A 51 35.50 38.41 -5.77
C GLY A 51 34.37 39.18 -5.07
N GLN A 52 34.65 39.90 -3.97
CA GLN A 52 33.65 40.77 -3.34
C GLN A 52 33.51 42.10 -4.11
N PRO A 53 32.30 42.70 -4.13
CA PRO A 53 32.07 43.98 -4.80
C PRO A 53 32.87 45.10 -4.12
N VAL A 54 33.55 45.91 -4.93
CA VAL A 54 34.18 47.17 -4.51
C VAL A 54 33.69 48.28 -5.43
N VAL A 55 33.18 49.36 -4.84
CA VAL A 55 32.69 50.53 -5.56
C VAL A 55 33.77 51.61 -5.50
N LEU A 56 34.33 51.94 -6.66
CA LEU A 56 35.24 53.07 -6.85
C LEU A 56 34.43 54.30 -7.25
N GLN A 57 34.76 55.45 -6.70
CA GLN A 57 34.16 56.74 -7.03
C GLN A 57 35.23 57.67 -7.61
N ALA A 58 34.87 58.36 -8.68
CA ALA A 58 35.70 59.38 -9.32
C ALA A 58 35.05 60.76 -9.18
N SER A 59 35.81 61.72 -8.66
CA SER A 59 35.37 63.11 -8.48
C SER A 59 36.32 64.10 -9.16
N GLY A 60 35.85 65.33 -9.44
CA GLY A 60 36.70 66.38 -10.00
C GLY A 60 36.95 66.27 -11.51
N CYS A 61 36.07 65.59 -12.25
CA CYS A 61 36.08 65.54 -13.71
C CYS A 61 34.94 66.41 -14.27
N ASP A 62 35.29 67.40 -15.09
CA ASP A 62 34.37 68.26 -15.83
C ASP A 62 34.09 67.66 -17.24
N GLY A 63 33.57 66.43 -17.26
CA GLY A 63 33.37 65.62 -18.46
C GLY A 63 32.97 64.18 -18.13
N THR A 64 33.18 63.27 -19.07
CA THR A 64 32.93 61.83 -18.86
C THR A 64 34.16 61.18 -18.23
N VAL A 65 34.01 60.61 -17.02
CA VAL A 65 35.04 59.76 -16.44
C VAL A 65 35.13 58.47 -17.24
N VAL A 66 36.34 58.12 -17.69
CA VAL A 66 36.66 56.85 -18.35
C VAL A 66 37.68 56.11 -17.49
N TRP A 67 37.33 54.91 -17.06
CA TRP A 67 38.14 54.06 -16.19
C TRP A 67 39.16 53.24 -17.00
N SER A 68 40.18 52.71 -16.32
CA SER A 68 41.24 51.87 -16.92
C SER A 68 40.71 50.61 -17.62
N ASN A 69 39.52 50.13 -17.26
CA ASN A 69 38.82 49.02 -17.90
C ASN A 69 37.87 49.45 -19.05
N LYS A 70 37.98 50.70 -19.51
CA LYS A 70 37.17 51.32 -20.57
C LYS A 70 35.69 51.54 -20.24
N LYS A 71 35.23 51.26 -19.01
CA LYS A 71 33.90 51.66 -18.57
C LYS A 71 33.84 53.16 -18.29
N THR A 72 32.64 53.73 -18.37
CA THR A 72 32.41 55.16 -18.13
C THR A 72 31.44 55.39 -16.98
N GLY A 73 31.50 56.58 -16.39
CA GLY A 73 30.61 57.01 -15.28
C GLY A 73 31.37 57.34 -13.99
N LEU A 74 30.72 58.07 -13.09
CA LEU A 74 31.33 58.55 -11.84
C LEU A 74 31.63 57.43 -10.83
N SER A 75 30.90 56.32 -10.92
CA SER A 75 31.10 55.13 -10.09
C SER A 75 31.50 53.93 -10.93
N LEU A 76 32.44 53.11 -10.44
CA LEU A 76 32.82 51.85 -11.04
C LEU A 76 32.72 50.71 -10.01
N LEU A 77 31.82 49.76 -10.29
CA LEU A 77 31.71 48.50 -9.53
C LEU A 77 32.65 47.44 -10.13
N VAL A 78 33.55 46.91 -9.30
CA VAL A 78 34.50 45.85 -9.66
C VAL A 78 34.44 44.66 -8.70
N TYR A 79 34.91 43.51 -9.18
CA TYR A 79 35.00 42.26 -8.41
C TYR A 79 36.42 41.68 -8.50
N PRO A 80 37.44 42.37 -7.97
CA PRO A 80 38.83 41.94 -8.03
C PRO A 80 39.05 40.60 -7.32
N THR A 81 39.78 39.68 -7.97
CA THR A 81 40.20 38.40 -7.39
C THR A 81 41.67 38.37 -6.95
N LYS A 82 42.42 39.42 -7.30
CA LYS A 82 43.81 39.69 -6.90
C LYS A 82 43.96 41.20 -6.66
N THR A 83 44.95 41.60 -5.86
CA THR A 83 45.29 43.01 -5.65
C THR A 83 45.45 43.70 -7.00
N SER A 84 44.65 44.73 -7.23
CA SER A 84 44.49 45.37 -8.54
C SER A 84 44.54 46.88 -8.38
N THR A 85 45.14 47.55 -9.36
CA THR A 85 45.22 49.02 -9.41
C THR A 85 44.25 49.57 -10.45
N TYR A 86 43.56 50.63 -10.09
CA TYR A 86 42.59 51.30 -10.95
C TYR A 86 42.98 52.77 -11.13
N SER A 87 42.81 53.26 -12.34
CA SER A 87 42.97 54.68 -12.67
C SER A 87 41.82 55.10 -13.56
N ALA A 88 41.56 56.40 -13.63
CA ALA A 88 40.59 56.98 -14.55
C ALA A 88 41.13 58.28 -15.13
N TYR A 89 40.65 58.65 -16.32
CA TYR A 89 40.87 59.96 -16.90
C TYR A 89 39.54 60.63 -17.20
N CYS A 90 39.57 61.96 -17.32
CA CYS A 90 38.41 62.76 -17.70
C CYS A 90 38.42 62.99 -19.21
N GLN A 91 37.31 62.73 -19.89
CA GLN A 91 37.14 62.98 -21.32
C GLN A 91 36.07 64.04 -21.56
N LYS A 92 36.45 65.13 -22.24
CA LYS A 92 35.54 66.20 -22.66
C LYS A 92 35.74 66.44 -24.16
N ALA A 93 34.73 66.13 -24.97
CA ALA A 93 34.86 66.08 -26.43
C ALA A 93 36.06 65.22 -26.88
N THR A 94 37.00 65.76 -27.67
CA THR A 94 38.21 65.07 -28.14
C THR A 94 39.38 65.12 -27.16
N CYS A 95 39.26 65.88 -26.05
CA CYS A 95 40.30 66.07 -25.05
C CYS A 95 40.29 64.99 -23.97
N LYS A 96 41.47 64.49 -23.60
CA LYS A 96 41.70 63.60 -22.44
C LYS A 96 42.62 64.28 -21.41
N SER A 97 42.26 64.20 -20.13
CA SER A 97 43.17 64.54 -19.03
C SER A 97 44.29 63.50 -18.90
N ASN A 98 45.31 63.81 -18.09
CA ASN A 98 46.18 62.76 -17.56
C ASN A 98 45.37 61.77 -16.71
N ASN A 99 45.91 60.55 -16.54
CA ASN A 99 45.32 59.57 -15.62
C ASN A 99 45.37 60.09 -14.18
N SER A 100 44.36 59.71 -13.39
CA SER A 100 44.36 59.86 -11.94
C SER A 100 45.58 59.18 -11.32
N LYS A 101 45.93 59.57 -10.10
CA LYS A 101 46.79 58.72 -9.26
C LYS A 101 46.16 57.32 -9.17
N PRO A 102 46.95 56.24 -9.28
CA PRO A 102 46.41 54.89 -9.21
C PRO A 102 45.86 54.62 -7.81
N TYR A 103 44.66 54.05 -7.75
CA TYR A 103 44.04 53.57 -6.53
C TYR A 103 44.19 52.04 -6.45
N THR A 104 44.86 51.54 -5.43
CA THR A 104 45.06 50.11 -5.22
C THR A 104 43.95 49.55 -4.35
N VAL A 105 43.25 48.53 -4.85
CA VAL A 105 42.37 47.69 -4.02
C VAL A 105 43.17 46.45 -3.64
N GLU A 106 43.50 46.32 -2.36
CA GLU A 106 44.19 45.15 -1.83
C GLU A 106 43.20 44.00 -1.62
N ILE A 107 43.58 42.79 -2.07
CA ILE A 107 42.76 41.61 -1.88
C ILE A 107 43.37 40.69 -0.83
N ASN A 108 42.69 40.58 0.31
CA ASN A 108 43.08 39.65 1.35
C ASN A 108 42.61 38.23 0.98
N ILE A 109 43.57 37.31 0.87
CA ILE A 109 43.34 35.89 0.65
C ILE A 109 43.97 35.16 1.83
N PRO A 110 43.20 34.82 2.88
CA PRO A 110 43.74 34.12 4.02
C PRO A 110 44.35 32.78 3.58
N ARG A 111 45.51 32.42 4.14
CA ARG A 111 46.18 31.16 3.85
C ARG A 111 45.28 29.98 4.24
N THR A 112 45.22 28.96 3.38
CA THR A 112 44.54 27.70 3.72
C THR A 112 45.18 27.08 4.96
N PRO A 113 44.39 26.81 6.02
CA PRO A 113 44.91 26.19 7.24
C PRO A 113 45.34 24.74 7.01
N ILE A 114 46.23 24.24 7.86
CA ILE A 114 46.64 22.82 7.90
C ILE A 114 46.13 22.22 9.20
N ILE A 115 45.48 21.05 9.10
CA ILE A 115 44.95 20.33 10.26
C ILE A 115 45.88 19.15 10.58
N ASN A 116 46.34 19.09 11.83
CA ASN A 116 47.02 17.94 12.40
C ASN A 116 46.08 17.21 13.37
N ALA A 117 46.19 15.88 13.46
CA ALA A 117 45.43 15.08 14.42
C ALA A 117 46.37 14.38 15.38
N SER A 118 46.02 14.35 16.67
CA SER A 118 46.74 13.55 17.67
C SER A 118 46.71 12.05 17.34
N SER A 119 45.61 11.58 16.74
CA SER A 119 45.51 10.28 16.10
C SER A 119 44.49 10.28 14.97
N LYS A 120 44.79 9.58 13.87
CA LYS A 120 43.87 9.34 12.74
C LYS A 120 43.07 8.04 12.90
N LYS A 121 43.41 7.20 13.88
CA LYS A 121 42.72 5.96 14.21
C LYS A 121 42.41 5.94 15.71
N ILE A 122 41.14 5.83 16.07
CA ILE A 122 40.72 5.78 17.47
C ILE A 122 39.78 4.60 17.69
N CYS A 123 39.75 4.08 18.91
CA CYS A 123 38.76 3.07 19.28
C CYS A 123 37.39 3.71 19.48
N TYR A 124 36.33 2.94 19.27
CA TYR A 124 34.96 3.37 19.56
C TYR A 124 34.84 3.92 20.99
N GLY A 125 34.24 5.11 21.12
CA GLY A 125 34.11 5.83 22.40
C GLY A 125 35.32 6.67 22.83
N GLN A 126 36.46 6.57 22.14
CA GLN A 126 37.63 7.44 22.39
C GLN A 126 37.52 8.79 21.67
N SER A 127 38.45 9.69 21.98
CA SER A 127 38.56 11.01 21.36
C SER A 127 39.90 11.22 20.66
N ALA A 128 39.90 12.06 19.62
CA ALA A 128 41.10 12.64 19.03
C ALA A 128 41.07 14.17 19.18
N THR A 129 42.23 14.80 19.25
CA THR A 129 42.36 16.26 19.23
C THR A 129 42.90 16.67 17.87
N LEU A 130 42.18 17.56 17.20
CA LEU A 130 42.56 18.16 15.94
C LEU A 130 43.10 19.57 16.22
N THR A 131 44.24 19.92 15.65
CA THR A 131 44.90 21.21 15.85
C THR A 131 45.16 21.87 14.50
N VAL A 132 44.79 23.14 14.37
CA VAL A 132 45.04 23.95 13.16
C VAL A 132 46.31 24.76 13.30
N VAL A 133 47.14 24.73 12.26
CA VAL A 133 48.29 25.62 12.09
C VAL A 133 48.17 26.41 10.79
N GLY A 134 48.83 27.58 10.75
CA GLY A 134 48.89 28.42 9.55
C GLY A 134 47.70 29.36 9.34
N CYS A 135 46.77 29.46 10.29
CA CYS A 135 45.75 30.51 10.33
C CYS A 135 46.18 31.63 11.28
N LEU A 136 46.19 32.88 10.80
CA LEU A 136 46.53 34.07 11.59
C LEU A 136 45.30 34.75 12.23
N GLY A 137 44.10 34.30 11.86
CA GLY A 137 42.83 34.82 12.38
C GLY A 137 41.99 33.74 13.06
N GLN A 138 40.68 33.81 12.90
CA GLN A 138 39.76 32.87 13.54
C GLN A 138 39.62 31.59 12.72
N VAL A 139 39.88 30.45 13.36
CA VAL A 139 39.61 29.13 12.77
C VAL A 139 38.13 28.77 12.97
N ILE A 140 37.50 28.28 11.91
CA ILE A 140 36.12 27.80 11.88
C ILE A 140 36.13 26.35 11.39
N TRP A 141 35.74 25.42 12.25
CA TRP A 141 35.69 23.99 11.95
C TRP A 141 34.41 23.62 11.17
N SER A 142 34.43 22.44 10.54
CA SER A 142 33.30 21.91 9.77
C SER A 142 32.04 21.63 10.60
N ASP A 143 32.15 21.50 11.92
CA ASP A 143 31.03 21.37 12.86
C ASP A 143 30.51 22.73 13.37
N GLY A 144 31.11 23.84 12.91
CA GLY A 144 30.80 25.20 13.35
C GLY A 144 31.55 25.66 14.60
N SER A 145 32.35 24.79 15.22
CA SER A 145 33.17 25.15 16.37
C SER A 145 34.24 26.17 15.98
N LEU A 146 34.65 27.00 16.95
CA LEU A 146 35.65 28.05 16.77
C LEU A 146 36.88 27.75 17.63
N GLY A 147 38.07 28.13 17.12
CA GLY A 147 39.33 27.99 17.85
C GLY A 147 40.33 27.08 17.16
N THR A 148 41.60 27.13 17.58
CA THR A 148 42.71 26.41 16.94
C THR A 148 42.77 24.93 17.30
N GLU A 149 41.99 24.48 18.27
CA GLU A 149 41.91 23.08 18.68
C GLU A 149 40.45 22.60 18.73
N LEU A 150 40.22 21.35 18.35
CA LEU A 150 38.92 20.68 18.42
C LEU A 150 39.10 19.25 18.92
N THR A 151 38.48 18.90 20.05
CA THR A 151 38.42 17.52 20.53
C THR A 151 37.17 16.83 20.00
N VAL A 152 37.36 15.77 19.21
CA VAL A 152 36.28 15.05 18.54
C VAL A 152 36.09 13.65 19.13
N ARG A 153 34.84 13.18 19.23
CA ARG A 153 34.45 11.83 19.69
C ARG A 153 33.52 11.14 18.68
N PRO A 154 33.96 10.94 17.43
CA PRO A 154 33.09 10.37 16.41
C PRO A 154 32.71 8.92 16.74
N GLN A 155 31.47 8.55 16.42
CA GLN A 155 30.97 7.18 16.55
C GLN A 155 31.24 6.33 15.30
N ASN A 156 31.42 7.00 14.15
CA ASN A 156 31.72 6.41 12.85
C ASN A 156 32.91 7.14 12.22
N THR A 157 33.58 6.52 11.23
CA THR A 157 34.64 7.20 10.48
C THR A 157 34.12 8.53 9.90
N THR A 158 34.72 9.63 10.34
CA THR A 158 34.23 10.99 10.07
C THR A 158 35.37 11.83 9.49
N LYS A 159 35.02 12.72 8.55
CA LYS A 159 35.94 13.67 7.95
C LYS A 159 35.78 15.04 8.63
N TYR A 160 36.89 15.69 8.88
CA TYR A 160 36.94 17.03 9.46
C TYR A 160 37.73 17.96 8.55
N THR A 161 37.21 19.17 8.38
CA THR A 161 37.90 20.27 7.68
C THR A 161 37.73 21.56 8.47
N ALA A 162 38.47 22.60 8.10
CA ALA A 162 38.42 23.90 8.74
C ALA A 162 38.72 25.01 7.72
N THR A 163 38.27 26.22 8.03
CA THR A 163 38.58 27.44 7.30
C THR A 163 39.21 28.47 8.23
N CYS A 164 39.94 29.42 7.66
CA CYS A 164 40.55 30.53 8.38
C CYS A 164 39.87 31.84 7.99
N ARG A 165 39.49 32.65 8.98
CA ARG A 165 38.88 33.97 8.77
C ARG A 165 39.80 35.09 9.25
N VAL A 166 40.17 35.99 8.34
CA VAL A 166 41.01 37.18 8.61
C VAL A 166 40.34 38.38 7.96
N ASP A 167 40.10 39.45 8.74
CA ASP A 167 39.47 40.70 8.28
C ASP A 167 38.18 40.52 7.46
N GLY A 168 37.36 39.55 7.88
CA GLY A 168 36.10 39.21 7.20
C GLY A 168 36.23 38.31 5.97
N CYS A 169 37.44 38.04 5.49
CA CYS A 169 37.72 37.12 4.39
C CYS A 169 37.94 35.71 4.89
N VAL A 170 37.54 34.71 4.11
CA VAL A 170 37.63 33.29 4.45
C VAL A 170 38.57 32.58 3.48
N SER A 171 39.45 31.73 3.99
CA SER A 171 40.34 30.88 3.18
C SER A 171 39.57 29.80 2.42
N CYS A 172 40.26 29.09 1.52
CA CYS A 172 39.78 27.78 1.09
C CYS A 172 39.69 26.79 2.28
N PHE A 173 38.92 25.71 2.10
CA PHE A 173 38.90 24.59 3.04
C PHE A 173 40.28 23.93 3.15
N ALA A 174 40.67 23.57 4.37
CA ALA A 174 41.80 22.68 4.60
C ALA A 174 41.55 21.30 3.97
N GLU A 175 42.64 20.56 3.73
CA GLU A 175 42.55 19.14 3.36
C GLU A 175 41.83 18.34 4.45
N ASP A 176 40.95 17.43 4.04
CA ASP A 176 40.16 16.61 4.95
C ASP A 176 41.07 15.73 5.83
N VAL A 177 40.89 15.83 7.14
CA VAL A 177 41.42 14.85 8.09
C VAL A 177 40.36 13.80 8.38
N VAL A 178 40.64 12.57 7.96
CA VAL A 178 39.77 11.42 8.24
C VAL A 178 40.17 10.78 9.56
N VAL A 179 39.24 10.78 10.52
CA VAL A 179 39.38 10.05 11.79
C VAL A 179 38.60 8.75 11.67
N THR A 180 39.32 7.63 11.59
CA THR A 180 38.76 6.28 11.47
C THR A 180 38.43 5.72 12.85
N VAL A 181 37.19 5.28 13.04
CA VAL A 181 36.74 4.63 14.28
C VAL A 181 36.85 3.12 14.15
N LEU A 182 37.61 2.50 15.05
CA LEU A 182 37.88 1.07 15.09
C LEU A 182 37.03 0.37 16.17
N GLY A 183 36.67 -0.89 15.93
CA GLY A 183 35.94 -1.70 16.91
C GLY A 183 34.52 -1.20 17.24
N ALA A 184 33.86 -0.51 16.31
CA ALA A 184 32.48 -0.07 16.51
C ALA A 184 31.54 -1.30 16.68
N PRO A 185 30.53 -1.23 17.57
CA PRO A 185 29.59 -2.31 17.78
C PRO A 185 28.74 -2.54 16.52
N LEU A 186 28.48 -3.81 16.21
CA LEU A 186 27.65 -4.23 15.09
C LEU A 186 26.25 -4.60 15.58
N ALA A 187 25.21 -4.22 14.86
CA ALA A 187 23.87 -4.74 15.11
C ALA A 187 23.74 -6.16 14.55
N ILE A 188 22.88 -7.00 15.15
CA ILE A 188 22.56 -8.33 14.63
C ILE A 188 21.09 -8.38 14.23
N ASN A 189 20.80 -8.85 13.03
CA ASN A 189 19.44 -9.18 12.61
C ASN A 189 19.34 -10.68 12.33
N ALA A 190 18.26 -11.32 12.78
CA ALA A 190 17.95 -12.71 12.49
C ALA A 190 16.78 -12.80 11.51
N SER A 191 16.84 -13.71 10.54
CA SER A 191 15.70 -13.98 9.63
C SER A 191 14.45 -14.40 10.39
N GLN A 192 14.62 -15.14 11.49
CA GLN A 192 13.59 -15.53 12.44
C GLN A 192 14.21 -15.64 13.85
N GLN A 193 13.49 -15.18 14.87
CA GLN A 193 13.96 -15.27 16.26
C GLN A 193 13.37 -16.46 17.03
N VAL A 194 12.28 -17.05 16.54
CA VAL A 194 11.64 -18.23 17.11
C VAL A 194 11.52 -19.28 16.02
N VAL A 195 12.22 -20.40 16.18
CA VAL A 195 12.29 -21.46 15.17
C VAL A 195 12.09 -22.84 15.77
N CYS A 196 11.83 -23.84 14.93
CA CYS A 196 11.87 -25.24 15.35
C CYS A 196 13.34 -25.70 15.43
N ALA A 197 13.61 -26.68 16.30
CA ALA A 197 14.92 -27.32 16.40
C ALA A 197 15.41 -27.78 15.01
N GLY A 198 16.63 -27.38 14.65
CA GLY A 198 17.30 -27.75 13.39
C GLY A 198 16.90 -26.92 12.17
N GLU A 199 15.96 -25.98 12.29
CA GLU A 199 15.65 -25.04 11.20
C GLU A 199 16.79 -24.06 10.96
N SER A 200 16.92 -23.64 9.70
CA SER A 200 17.97 -22.72 9.28
C SER A 200 17.59 -21.28 9.60
N VAL A 201 18.43 -20.58 10.37
CA VAL A 201 18.32 -19.15 10.62
C VAL A 201 19.52 -18.45 10.01
N VAL A 202 19.28 -17.36 9.29
CA VAL A 202 20.34 -16.48 8.78
C VAL A 202 20.46 -15.30 9.72
N LEU A 203 21.63 -15.15 10.32
CA LEU A 203 22.04 -14.00 11.11
C LEU A 203 22.85 -13.06 10.22
N SER A 204 22.61 -11.76 10.32
CA SER A 204 23.34 -10.74 9.57
C SER A 204 23.88 -9.69 10.53
N ALA A 205 25.17 -9.40 10.40
CA ALA A 205 25.78 -8.26 11.06
C ALA A 205 25.44 -7.00 10.26
N ALA A 206 25.07 -5.92 10.92
CA ALA A 206 24.81 -4.61 10.31
C ALA A 206 25.69 -3.54 10.95
N GLY A 207 26.17 -2.60 10.12
CA GLY A 207 27.15 -1.58 10.51
C GLY A 207 28.46 -1.72 9.76
N SER A 208 29.29 -0.67 9.82
CA SER A 208 30.62 -0.64 9.21
C SER A 208 31.67 -1.13 10.20
N CYS A 209 32.29 -2.27 9.91
CA CYS A 209 33.45 -2.76 10.66
C CYS A 209 34.73 -2.38 9.91
N ALA A 210 35.58 -1.56 10.53
CA ALA A 210 36.91 -1.22 10.00
C ALA A 210 37.97 -2.32 10.28
N GLY A 211 37.59 -3.40 10.96
CA GLY A 211 38.41 -4.58 11.24
C GLY A 211 37.77 -5.86 10.70
N GLN A 212 37.83 -6.95 11.46
CA GLN A 212 37.20 -8.23 11.09
C GLN A 212 35.92 -8.48 11.88
N ILE A 213 34.84 -8.82 11.18
CA ILE A 213 33.62 -9.32 11.81
C ILE A 213 33.90 -10.73 12.33
N LYS A 214 33.59 -10.98 13.59
CA LYS A 214 33.76 -12.28 14.24
C LYS A 214 32.51 -12.64 15.04
N TRP A 215 31.92 -13.78 14.71
CA TRP A 215 30.79 -14.37 15.42
C TRP A 215 31.25 -15.24 16.59
N SER A 216 30.33 -15.54 17.50
CA SER A 216 30.57 -16.38 18.69
C SER A 216 30.97 -17.82 18.37
N ASP A 217 30.66 -18.32 17.18
CA ASP A 217 31.10 -19.63 16.69
C ASP A 217 32.49 -19.62 16.04
N GLY A 218 33.14 -18.44 15.99
CA GLY A 218 34.45 -18.24 15.39
C GLY A 218 34.42 -17.89 13.90
N THR A 219 33.27 -17.91 13.24
CA THR A 219 33.16 -17.56 11.83
C THR A 219 33.39 -16.06 11.58
N THR A 220 33.94 -15.74 10.41
CA THR A 220 34.28 -14.36 10.00
C THR A 220 33.58 -14.01 8.70
N ALA A 221 32.31 -13.66 8.77
CA ALA A 221 31.49 -13.29 7.61
C ALA A 221 30.42 -12.26 7.99
N GLN A 222 29.94 -11.49 7.01
CA GLN A 222 28.83 -10.55 7.22
C GLN A 222 27.53 -11.27 7.60
N GLN A 223 27.34 -12.49 7.10
CA GLN A 223 26.20 -13.34 7.39
C GLN A 223 26.67 -14.68 7.96
N LEU A 224 25.87 -15.23 8.87
CA LEU A 224 26.08 -16.52 9.50
C LEU A 224 24.79 -17.34 9.43
N THR A 225 24.85 -18.51 8.82
CA THR A 225 23.72 -19.45 8.75
C THR A 225 23.86 -20.52 9.82
N VAL A 226 22.87 -20.66 10.70
CA VAL A 226 22.88 -21.57 11.85
C VAL A 226 21.67 -22.50 11.84
N LYS A 227 21.81 -23.66 12.48
CA LYS A 227 20.73 -24.64 12.68
C LYS A 227 20.64 -25.05 14.16
N PRO A 228 20.17 -24.16 15.05
CA PRO A 228 20.14 -24.43 16.49
C PRO A 228 19.17 -25.57 16.83
N THR A 229 19.57 -26.46 17.73
CA THR A 229 18.72 -27.53 18.29
C THR A 229 18.18 -27.19 19.68
N ALA A 230 18.74 -26.17 20.34
CA ALA A 230 18.28 -25.59 21.59
C ALA A 230 18.35 -24.05 21.52
N THR A 231 17.61 -23.35 22.38
CA THR A 231 17.66 -21.88 22.46
C THR A 231 19.10 -21.43 22.65
N THR A 232 19.63 -20.67 21.69
CA THR A 232 21.06 -20.34 21.59
C THR A 232 21.23 -18.83 21.47
N VAL A 233 22.21 -18.30 22.20
CA VAL A 233 22.63 -16.89 22.10
C VAL A 233 23.80 -16.80 21.13
N TYR A 234 23.65 -15.99 20.09
CA TYR A 234 24.70 -15.70 19.12
C TYR A 234 25.21 -14.29 19.34
N ALA A 235 26.53 -14.13 19.39
CA ALA A 235 27.16 -12.82 19.51
C ALA A 235 27.98 -12.49 18.27
N VAL A 236 28.11 -11.21 17.97
CA VAL A 236 28.97 -10.70 16.90
C VAL A 236 29.78 -9.54 17.42
N SER A 237 30.99 -9.40 16.89
CA SER A 237 31.91 -8.33 17.25
C SER A 237 32.72 -7.87 16.04
N CYS A 238 33.11 -6.59 16.06
CA CYS A 238 34.10 -6.06 15.14
C CYS A 238 35.46 -6.05 15.85
N VAL A 239 36.35 -6.97 15.48
CA VAL A 239 37.69 -7.10 16.06
C VAL A 239 38.64 -6.19 15.30
N SER A 240 39.27 -5.26 15.99
CA SER A 240 40.28 -4.34 15.44
C SER A 240 41.49 -4.29 16.37
N GLU A 241 42.69 -4.30 15.81
CA GLU A 241 43.93 -4.27 16.59
C GLU A 241 44.03 -3.02 17.46
N GLY A 242 44.48 -3.17 18.71
CA GLY A 242 44.65 -2.08 19.66
C GLY A 242 43.38 -1.57 20.35
N CYS A 243 42.20 -2.12 20.00
CA CYS A 243 40.92 -1.73 20.60
C CYS A 243 40.28 -2.86 21.41
N ALA A 244 39.58 -2.49 22.48
CA ALA A 244 38.76 -3.43 23.23
C ALA A 244 37.59 -3.92 22.36
N THR A 245 37.36 -5.23 22.36
CA THR A 245 36.27 -5.83 21.60
C THR A 245 34.94 -5.59 22.29
N VAL A 246 34.01 -4.93 21.59
CA VAL A 246 32.61 -4.80 22.00
C VAL A 246 31.78 -5.82 21.23
N GLN A 247 30.90 -6.56 21.94
CA GLN A 247 30.03 -7.56 21.34
C GLN A 247 28.57 -7.22 21.57
N ASN A 248 27.75 -7.44 20.55
CA ASN A 248 26.29 -7.49 20.69
C ASN A 248 25.83 -8.94 20.55
N ALA A 249 24.70 -9.26 21.16
CA ALA A 249 24.14 -10.61 21.12
C ALA A 249 22.66 -10.61 20.74
N ILE A 250 22.23 -11.70 20.11
CA ILE A 250 20.83 -12.00 19.78
C ILE A 250 20.50 -13.42 20.27
N THR A 251 19.30 -13.62 20.78
CA THR A 251 18.82 -14.95 21.17
C THR A 251 17.94 -15.52 20.08
N VAL A 252 18.26 -16.73 19.61
CA VAL A 252 17.37 -17.54 18.75
C VAL A 252 16.72 -18.58 19.64
N GLN A 253 15.39 -18.47 19.81
CA GLN A 253 14.60 -19.33 20.65
C GLN A 253 14.10 -20.55 19.89
N ILE A 254 14.19 -21.72 20.53
CA ILE A 254 13.58 -22.95 20.03
C ILE A 254 12.23 -23.13 20.72
N ALA A 255 11.16 -23.17 19.92
CA ALA A 255 9.80 -23.39 20.41
C ALA A 255 9.03 -24.34 19.49
N LEU A 256 8.15 -25.15 20.10
CA LEU A 256 7.21 -25.98 19.36
C LEU A 256 6.19 -25.09 18.63
N PRO A 257 5.68 -25.52 17.46
CA PRO A 257 4.55 -24.86 16.80
C PRO A 257 3.33 -24.80 17.71
N THR A 258 2.48 -23.80 17.52
CA THR A 258 1.19 -23.72 18.20
C THR A 258 0.21 -24.76 17.64
N PRO A 259 -0.62 -25.39 18.48
CA PRO A 259 -1.68 -26.28 18.01
C PRO A 259 -2.65 -25.51 17.08
N PRO A 260 -3.12 -26.14 16.00
CA PRO A 260 -4.08 -25.50 15.10
C PRO A 260 -5.43 -25.29 15.78
N THR A 261 -6.17 -24.27 15.35
CA THR A 261 -7.57 -24.08 15.73
C THR A 261 -8.46 -24.73 14.68
N LEU A 262 -9.33 -25.64 15.12
CA LEU A 262 -10.20 -26.42 14.25
C LEU A 262 -11.61 -25.84 14.17
N VAL A 263 -12.19 -25.86 12.98
CA VAL A 263 -13.60 -25.48 12.72
C VAL A 263 -14.23 -26.52 11.80
N ALA A 264 -15.43 -26.97 12.14
CA ALA A 264 -16.26 -27.76 11.23
C ALA A 264 -17.24 -26.86 10.49
N LEU A 265 -17.43 -27.10 9.19
CA LEU A 265 -18.50 -26.42 8.45
C LEU A 265 -19.89 -26.75 9.00
N ARG A 266 -20.05 -27.97 9.53
CA ARG A 266 -21.28 -28.46 10.19
C ARG A 266 -20.91 -29.33 11.38
N GLY A 267 -21.53 -29.11 12.54
CA GLY A 267 -21.31 -29.92 13.74
C GLY A 267 -22.10 -31.24 13.77
N SER A 268 -23.09 -31.37 12.90
CA SER A 268 -23.95 -32.55 12.77
C SER A 268 -24.20 -32.88 11.31
N VAL A 269 -24.12 -34.17 10.96
CA VAL A 269 -24.35 -34.69 9.59
C VAL A 269 -25.05 -36.04 9.62
N CYS A 270 -25.58 -36.46 8.47
CA CYS A 270 -26.13 -37.79 8.29
C CYS A 270 -25.02 -38.83 8.09
N LYS A 271 -25.34 -40.09 8.36
CA LYS A 271 -24.40 -41.21 8.20
C LYS A 271 -23.86 -41.25 6.76
N GLY A 272 -22.53 -41.23 6.61
CA GLY A 272 -21.84 -41.24 5.32
C GLY A 272 -21.83 -39.90 4.59
N GLU A 273 -22.43 -38.84 5.13
CA GLU A 273 -22.46 -37.53 4.49
C GLU A 273 -21.10 -36.81 4.62
N LYS A 274 -20.68 -36.14 3.54
CA LYS A 274 -19.43 -35.35 3.53
C LYS A 274 -19.54 -34.09 4.39
N VAL A 275 -18.52 -33.84 5.22
CA VAL A 275 -18.32 -32.55 5.92
C VAL A 275 -16.89 -32.06 5.73
N GLY A 276 -16.73 -30.75 5.54
CA GLY A 276 -15.43 -30.10 5.53
C GLY A 276 -15.00 -29.68 6.92
N LEU A 277 -13.75 -29.97 7.28
CA LEU A 277 -13.08 -29.49 8.48
C LEU A 277 -11.94 -28.57 8.05
N SER A 278 -11.81 -27.42 8.69
CA SER A 278 -10.72 -26.47 8.47
C SER A 278 -9.86 -26.32 9.72
N ALA A 279 -8.57 -26.09 9.49
CA ALA A 279 -7.57 -25.84 10.50
C ALA A 279 -6.86 -24.52 10.19
N SER A 280 -6.65 -23.71 11.22
CA SER A 280 -5.96 -22.41 11.15
C SER A 280 -4.88 -22.31 12.22
N ASN A 281 -4.07 -21.25 12.21
CA ASN A 281 -3.00 -21.00 13.19
C ASN A 281 -1.87 -22.06 13.25
N CYS A 282 -1.65 -22.78 12.15
CA CYS A 282 -0.48 -23.61 11.96
C CYS A 282 0.49 -22.94 10.97
N THR A 283 1.74 -22.71 11.38
CA THR A 283 2.80 -22.14 10.53
C THR A 283 3.54 -23.20 9.71
N GLY A 284 3.13 -24.47 9.82
CA GLY A 284 3.67 -25.61 9.10
C GLY A 284 2.58 -26.42 8.40
N THR A 285 2.71 -27.76 8.43
CA THR A 285 1.74 -28.70 7.87
C THR A 285 0.78 -29.18 8.95
N VAL A 286 -0.53 -29.05 8.71
CA VAL A 286 -1.55 -29.64 9.57
C VAL A 286 -1.64 -31.15 9.31
N LYS A 287 -1.57 -31.95 10.39
CA LYS A 287 -1.77 -33.40 10.40
C LYS A 287 -2.98 -33.74 11.25
N TRP A 288 -3.99 -34.32 10.62
CA TRP A 288 -5.25 -34.67 11.26
C TRP A 288 -5.19 -36.05 11.93
N SER A 289 -6.04 -36.28 12.92
CA SER A 289 -6.14 -37.56 13.66
C SER A 289 -6.50 -38.76 12.79
N ASN A 290 -7.08 -38.53 11.61
CA ASN A 290 -7.39 -39.55 10.61
C ASN A 290 -6.28 -39.78 9.56
N GLY A 291 -5.09 -39.20 9.77
CA GLY A 291 -3.92 -39.35 8.90
C GLY A 291 -3.91 -38.43 7.68
N LEU A 292 -4.98 -37.67 7.43
CA LEU A 292 -5.00 -36.67 6.35
C LEU A 292 -4.13 -35.46 6.68
N THR A 293 -3.77 -34.71 5.63
CA THR A 293 -2.93 -33.50 5.73
C THR A 293 -3.56 -32.33 5.01
N GLY A 294 -3.27 -31.12 5.50
CA GLY A 294 -3.66 -29.86 4.86
C GLY A 294 -4.61 -29.03 5.71
N ASN A 295 -4.75 -27.76 5.36
CA ASN A 295 -5.55 -26.79 6.13
C ASN A 295 -7.07 -27.05 6.01
N MET A 296 -7.49 -27.84 5.04
CA MET A 296 -8.87 -28.26 4.87
C MET A 296 -8.93 -29.72 4.44
N ILE A 297 -9.81 -30.49 5.08
CA ILE A 297 -10.08 -31.89 4.72
C ILE A 297 -11.58 -32.10 4.56
N SER A 298 -11.97 -33.11 3.76
CA SER A 298 -13.35 -33.58 3.66
C SER A 298 -13.44 -35.01 4.20
N VAL A 299 -14.36 -35.23 5.14
CA VAL A 299 -14.55 -36.52 5.82
C VAL A 299 -15.99 -36.99 5.69
N GLN A 300 -16.20 -38.31 5.76
CA GLN A 300 -17.51 -38.99 5.70
C GLN A 300 -17.66 -39.90 6.92
N PRO A 301 -18.10 -39.38 8.08
CA PRO A 301 -18.23 -40.19 9.29
C PRO A 301 -19.46 -41.12 9.22
N GLU A 302 -19.27 -42.38 9.56
CA GLU A 302 -20.34 -43.39 9.69
C GLU A 302 -20.96 -43.43 11.11
N ALA A 303 -20.23 -42.90 12.09
CA ALA A 303 -20.66 -42.75 13.48
C ALA A 303 -20.09 -41.44 14.05
N THR A 304 -20.65 -40.95 15.16
CA THR A 304 -20.16 -39.74 15.84
C THR A 304 -18.66 -39.86 16.11
N THR A 305 -17.87 -38.99 15.48
CA THR A 305 -16.40 -39.09 15.45
C THR A 305 -15.78 -37.79 15.94
N THR A 306 -14.70 -37.90 16.70
CA THR A 306 -13.93 -36.76 17.19
C THR A 306 -12.67 -36.59 16.36
N TYR A 307 -12.40 -35.37 15.88
CA TYR A 307 -11.22 -35.02 15.12
C TYR A 307 -10.32 -34.08 15.93
N THR A 308 -9.03 -34.37 15.94
CA THR A 308 -7.98 -33.48 16.42
C THR A 308 -6.97 -33.27 15.30
N ALA A 309 -6.11 -32.26 15.43
CA ALA A 309 -4.97 -32.11 14.55
C ALA A 309 -3.76 -31.56 15.30
N SER A 310 -2.58 -31.79 14.73
CA SER A 310 -1.32 -31.22 15.18
C SER A 310 -0.68 -30.42 14.04
N CYS A 311 0.17 -29.46 14.41
CA CYS A 311 0.96 -28.67 13.48
C CYS A 311 2.40 -29.19 13.45
N GLU A 312 2.86 -29.63 12.29
CA GLU A 312 4.22 -30.12 12.06
C GLU A 312 5.04 -29.11 11.26
N ARG A 313 6.22 -28.76 11.77
CA ARG A 313 7.14 -27.83 11.12
C ARG A 313 8.57 -28.32 11.34
N GLY A 314 9.22 -28.78 10.27
CA GLY A 314 10.50 -29.48 10.37
C GLY A 314 10.35 -30.77 11.18
N VAL A 315 11.15 -30.90 12.24
CA VAL A 315 11.07 -32.03 13.19
C VAL A 315 10.15 -31.77 14.40
N CYS A 316 9.61 -30.56 14.53
CA CYS A 316 8.76 -30.19 15.65
C CYS A 316 7.30 -30.48 15.36
N ARG A 317 6.61 -30.97 16.38
CA ARG A 317 5.17 -31.19 16.38
C ARG A 317 4.54 -30.47 17.56
N SER A 318 3.47 -29.71 17.31
CA SER A 318 2.66 -29.13 18.38
C SER A 318 2.00 -30.21 19.22
N THR A 319 1.44 -29.85 20.38
CA THR A 319 0.41 -30.70 20.99
C THR A 319 -0.82 -30.78 20.08
N GLU A 320 -1.70 -31.75 20.35
CA GLU A 320 -2.99 -31.85 19.67
C GLU A 320 -3.85 -30.60 19.93
N SER A 321 -4.65 -30.23 18.94
CA SER A 321 -5.64 -29.17 19.05
C SER A 321 -6.75 -29.52 20.04
N SER A 322 -7.57 -28.52 20.39
CA SER A 322 -8.88 -28.82 20.95
C SER A 322 -9.69 -29.69 19.97
N PRO A 323 -10.40 -30.72 20.46
CA PRO A 323 -11.14 -31.63 19.60
C PRO A 323 -12.38 -30.97 18.99
N VAL A 324 -12.71 -31.37 17.77
CA VAL A 324 -13.99 -31.07 17.11
C VAL A 324 -14.77 -32.37 16.98
N VAL A 325 -16.00 -32.38 17.51
CA VAL A 325 -16.89 -33.54 17.46
C VAL A 325 -17.88 -33.35 16.33
N ILE A 326 -17.98 -34.33 15.44
CA ILE A 326 -19.00 -34.39 14.40
C ILE A 326 -20.04 -35.43 14.82
N THR A 327 -21.25 -34.95 15.08
CA THR A 327 -22.36 -35.80 15.52
C THR A 327 -23.05 -36.42 14.31
N VAL A 328 -23.17 -37.74 14.28
CA VAL A 328 -23.95 -38.43 13.25
C VAL A 328 -25.39 -38.61 13.76
N THR A 329 -26.35 -37.95 13.12
CA THR A 329 -27.74 -37.85 13.61
C THR A 329 -28.64 -39.01 13.18
N GLY A 330 -28.23 -39.79 12.18
CA GLY A 330 -28.95 -40.98 11.74
C GLY A 330 -28.63 -41.38 10.31
N GLU A 331 -29.19 -42.52 9.90
CA GLU A 331 -29.11 -43.00 8.52
C GLU A 331 -30.13 -42.29 7.63
N ALA A 332 -29.71 -41.91 6.43
CA ALA A 332 -30.60 -41.37 5.44
C ALA A 332 -31.71 -42.38 5.10
N PRO A 333 -32.97 -41.95 4.90
CA PRO A 333 -34.02 -42.85 4.44
C PRO A 333 -33.66 -43.52 3.12
N ALA A 334 -34.22 -44.71 2.88
CA ALA A 334 -34.14 -45.34 1.57
C ALA A 334 -34.77 -44.43 0.48
N LYS A 335 -34.24 -44.53 -0.73
CA LYS A 335 -34.78 -43.84 -1.91
C LYS A 335 -36.28 -44.11 -2.05
N PRO A 336 -37.13 -43.06 -2.18
CA PRO A 336 -38.57 -43.22 -2.37
C PRO A 336 -38.89 -44.08 -3.59
N THR A 337 -39.86 -44.97 -3.47
CA THR A 337 -40.42 -45.68 -4.62
C THR A 337 -41.56 -44.86 -5.20
N VAL A 338 -41.39 -44.40 -6.44
CA VAL A 338 -42.32 -43.50 -7.13
C VAL A 338 -42.68 -44.03 -8.50
N LEU A 339 -43.81 -43.56 -9.04
CA LEU A 339 -44.15 -43.79 -10.45
C LEU A 339 -43.11 -43.10 -11.35
N ALA A 340 -42.54 -43.82 -12.31
CA ALA A 340 -41.54 -43.27 -13.23
C ALA A 340 -42.09 -42.15 -14.12
N GLN A 341 -43.38 -42.23 -14.46
CA GLN A 341 -44.07 -41.22 -15.25
C GLN A 341 -45.50 -41.04 -14.75
N MET A 342 -45.97 -39.80 -14.78
CA MET A 342 -47.35 -39.43 -14.49
C MET A 342 -47.88 -38.51 -15.58
N SER A 343 -49.16 -38.65 -15.89
CA SER A 343 -49.86 -37.77 -16.83
C SER A 343 -51.18 -37.31 -16.25
N ASN A 344 -51.59 -36.11 -16.61
CA ASN A 344 -52.93 -35.64 -16.27
C ASN A 344 -54.00 -36.48 -16.99
N ARG A 345 -55.19 -36.53 -16.41
CA ARG A 345 -56.37 -37.12 -17.04
C ARG A 345 -57.44 -36.04 -17.12
N CYS A 346 -57.96 -35.80 -18.32
CA CYS A 346 -59.01 -34.81 -18.52
C CYS A 346 -60.22 -35.10 -17.61
N PRO A 347 -60.82 -34.07 -16.99
CA PRO A 347 -60.68 -32.64 -17.28
C PRO A 347 -59.50 -31.92 -16.58
N PHE A 348 -58.69 -32.60 -15.78
CA PHE A 348 -57.58 -31.96 -15.07
C PHE A 348 -56.42 -31.63 -16.01
N THR A 349 -55.88 -30.42 -15.91
CA THR A 349 -54.70 -29.94 -16.68
C THR A 349 -53.41 -29.99 -15.87
N THR A 350 -53.45 -30.58 -14.67
CA THR A 350 -52.34 -30.68 -13.74
C THR A 350 -52.16 -32.12 -13.27
N VAL A 351 -50.98 -32.43 -12.76
CA VAL A 351 -50.65 -33.71 -12.12
C VAL A 351 -50.48 -33.51 -10.62
N ASP A 352 -51.11 -34.35 -9.81
CA ASP A 352 -50.87 -34.43 -8.37
C ASP A 352 -49.61 -35.27 -8.11
N LEU A 353 -48.49 -34.60 -7.90
CA LEU A 353 -47.20 -35.25 -7.63
C LEU A 353 -47.19 -35.96 -6.27
N SER A 354 -48.07 -35.60 -5.33
CA SER A 354 -48.17 -36.27 -4.03
C SER A 354 -48.70 -37.71 -4.13
N SER A 355 -49.38 -38.04 -5.24
CA SER A 355 -49.83 -39.39 -5.56
C SER A 355 -48.78 -40.20 -6.34
N ALA A 356 -47.59 -39.65 -6.61
CA ALA A 356 -46.49 -40.37 -7.25
C ALA A 356 -45.88 -41.44 -6.33
N LEU A 357 -45.98 -41.23 -5.01
CA LEU A 357 -45.40 -42.10 -3.97
C LEU A 357 -46.16 -43.43 -3.88
N GLN A 358 -45.44 -44.54 -4.10
CA GLN A 358 -46.03 -45.89 -4.02
C GLN A 358 -46.05 -46.43 -2.59
N VAL A 359 -45.11 -46.01 -1.74
CA VAL A 359 -45.01 -46.44 -0.34
C VAL A 359 -44.75 -45.21 0.53
N LYS A 360 -45.47 -45.12 1.66
CA LYS A 360 -45.31 -44.05 2.66
C LYS A 360 -44.98 -44.64 4.03
N PRO A 361 -43.69 -44.86 4.34
CA PRO A 361 -43.27 -45.35 5.65
C PRO A 361 -43.61 -44.34 6.77
N ALA A 362 -43.97 -44.84 7.95
CA ALA A 362 -44.23 -43.98 9.11
C ALA A 362 -42.94 -43.24 9.54
N GLY A 363 -43.08 -41.97 9.95
CA GLY A 363 -41.96 -41.15 10.41
C GLY A 363 -41.06 -40.58 9.29
N ILE A 364 -41.40 -40.82 8.02
CA ILE A 364 -40.74 -40.23 6.86
C ILE A 364 -41.64 -39.15 6.26
N THR A 365 -41.06 -37.97 6.04
CA THR A 365 -41.67 -36.85 5.31
C THR A 365 -41.11 -36.82 3.89
N PHE A 366 -41.83 -36.24 2.93
CA PHE A 366 -41.41 -36.19 1.54
C PHE A 366 -41.46 -34.77 1.00
N ASP A 367 -40.37 -34.36 0.35
CA ASP A 367 -40.26 -33.07 -0.32
C ASP A 367 -40.08 -33.30 -1.83
N ALA A 368 -40.80 -32.57 -2.67
CA ALA A 368 -40.58 -32.57 -4.11
C ALA A 368 -39.77 -31.34 -4.53
N ARG A 369 -38.81 -31.51 -5.43
CA ARG A 369 -37.93 -30.46 -5.95
C ARG A 369 -37.86 -30.49 -7.47
N THR A 370 -37.49 -29.35 -8.06
CA THR A 370 -37.38 -29.17 -9.52
C THR A 370 -36.10 -29.75 -10.11
N GLU A 371 -35.08 -30.04 -9.29
CA GLU A 371 -33.80 -30.62 -9.72
C GLU A 371 -33.38 -31.75 -8.79
N SER A 372 -32.36 -32.53 -9.20
CA SER A 372 -31.86 -33.69 -8.45
C SER A 372 -31.01 -33.33 -7.23
N LEU A 373 -30.74 -32.05 -7.00
CA LEU A 373 -29.97 -31.58 -5.84
C LEU A 373 -30.88 -31.38 -4.62
N ALA A 374 -30.43 -31.84 -3.46
CA ALA A 374 -31.13 -31.67 -2.19
C ALA A 374 -31.37 -30.19 -1.81
N SER A 375 -30.57 -29.26 -2.34
CA SER A 375 -30.70 -27.82 -2.13
C SER A 375 -31.58 -27.10 -3.16
N ALA A 376 -32.11 -27.79 -4.18
CA ALA A 376 -32.89 -27.19 -5.27
C ALA A 376 -34.25 -26.63 -4.79
N ALA A 377 -34.91 -25.76 -5.58
CA ALA A 377 -36.19 -25.19 -5.17
C ALA A 377 -37.26 -26.28 -4.90
N LEU A 378 -38.07 -26.07 -3.86
CA LEU A 378 -39.23 -26.91 -3.57
C LEU A 378 -40.33 -26.65 -4.60
N VAL A 379 -41.09 -27.69 -4.94
CA VAL A 379 -42.31 -27.55 -5.74
C VAL A 379 -43.40 -26.92 -4.86
N GLU A 380 -43.82 -25.70 -5.18
CA GLU A 380 -44.75 -24.91 -4.36
C GLU A 380 -46.10 -25.58 -4.16
N ASN A 381 -46.65 -26.22 -5.20
CA ASN A 381 -47.91 -26.95 -5.13
C ASN A 381 -47.76 -28.37 -5.69
N VAL A 382 -47.36 -29.29 -4.81
CA VAL A 382 -47.23 -30.72 -5.15
C VAL A 382 -48.55 -31.36 -5.56
N GLY A 383 -49.70 -30.80 -5.20
CA GLY A 383 -51.02 -31.33 -5.57
C GLY A 383 -51.48 -30.97 -6.98
N ALA A 384 -50.85 -29.98 -7.62
CA ALA A 384 -51.28 -29.46 -8.91
C ALA A 384 -50.10 -28.90 -9.74
N VAL A 385 -49.28 -29.80 -10.27
CA VAL A 385 -48.15 -29.45 -11.15
C VAL A 385 -48.65 -29.27 -12.59
N ALA A 386 -48.53 -28.06 -13.14
CA ALA A 386 -49.00 -27.70 -14.47
C ALA A 386 -47.89 -27.68 -15.55
N ALA A 387 -46.62 -27.73 -15.14
CA ALA A 387 -45.48 -27.69 -16.05
C ALA A 387 -44.96 -29.10 -16.34
N GLU A 388 -44.86 -29.45 -17.63
CA GLU A 388 -44.18 -30.66 -18.08
C GLU A 388 -42.69 -30.59 -17.70
N GLY A 389 -42.16 -31.68 -17.15
CA GLY A 389 -40.79 -31.74 -16.68
C GLY A 389 -40.50 -32.95 -15.80
N THR A 390 -39.26 -33.08 -15.36
CA THR A 390 -38.84 -34.10 -14.40
C THR A 390 -38.75 -33.48 -13.02
N TYR A 391 -39.46 -34.06 -12.06
CA TYR A 391 -39.44 -33.64 -10.66
C TYR A 391 -38.80 -34.72 -9.80
N TYR A 392 -38.20 -34.33 -8.68
CA TYR A 392 -37.42 -35.22 -7.83
C TYR A 392 -38.00 -35.24 -6.42
N ILE A 393 -38.39 -36.43 -5.96
CA ILE A 393 -38.95 -36.64 -4.62
C ILE A 393 -37.86 -37.16 -3.69
N PHE A 394 -37.70 -36.50 -2.55
CA PHE A 394 -36.77 -36.85 -1.49
C PHE A 394 -37.55 -37.32 -0.26
N ALA A 395 -37.10 -38.39 0.39
CA ALA A 395 -37.57 -38.79 1.71
C ALA A 395 -36.70 -38.13 2.79
N LYS A 396 -37.31 -37.68 3.89
CA LYS A 396 -36.63 -37.05 5.02
C LYS A 396 -37.10 -37.67 6.34
N ASN A 397 -36.17 -38.10 7.18
CA ASN A 397 -36.48 -38.61 8.53
C ASN A 397 -36.63 -37.48 9.56
N ALA A 398 -37.02 -37.84 10.79
CA ALA A 398 -37.14 -36.90 11.91
C ALA A 398 -35.81 -36.20 12.29
N ALA A 399 -34.66 -36.84 12.02
CA ALA A 399 -33.34 -36.26 12.24
C ALA A 399 -32.91 -35.27 11.13
N GLY A 400 -33.74 -35.12 10.09
CA GLY A 400 -33.52 -34.21 8.98
C GLY A 400 -32.70 -34.78 7.82
N CYS A 401 -32.30 -36.05 7.87
CA CYS A 401 -31.53 -36.70 6.81
C CYS A 401 -32.39 -36.99 5.58
N GLN A 402 -31.86 -36.64 4.41
CA GLN A 402 -32.53 -36.80 3.13
C GLN A 402 -31.99 -38.00 2.36
N SER A 403 -32.87 -38.69 1.64
CA SER A 403 -32.53 -39.80 0.75
C SER A 403 -31.90 -39.32 -0.56
N GLU A 404 -31.39 -40.25 -1.36
CA GLU A 404 -31.20 -40.04 -2.80
C GLU A 404 -32.55 -39.71 -3.49
N PRO A 405 -32.56 -38.87 -4.55
CA PRO A 405 -33.77 -38.45 -5.22
C PRO A 405 -34.41 -39.56 -6.07
N ALA A 406 -35.75 -39.58 -6.07
CA ALA A 406 -36.56 -40.40 -6.96
C ALA A 406 -37.19 -39.51 -8.05
N ALA A 407 -36.86 -39.77 -9.31
CA ALA A 407 -37.33 -38.96 -10.43
C ALA A 407 -38.73 -39.39 -10.90
N VAL A 408 -39.61 -38.42 -11.13
CA VAL A 408 -40.95 -38.58 -11.69
C VAL A 408 -41.06 -37.68 -12.90
N ARG A 409 -41.27 -38.27 -14.09
CA ARG A 409 -41.53 -37.49 -15.29
C ARG A 409 -43.01 -37.11 -15.36
N VAL A 410 -43.30 -35.81 -15.31
CA VAL A 410 -44.66 -35.28 -15.46
C VAL A 410 -44.88 -34.92 -16.92
N LEU A 411 -45.90 -35.54 -17.53
CA LEU A 411 -46.39 -35.23 -18.86
C LEU A 411 -47.73 -34.51 -18.78
N ILE A 412 -47.84 -33.36 -19.43
CA ILE A 412 -49.11 -32.64 -19.53
C ILE A 412 -49.67 -32.90 -20.93
N VAL A 413 -50.60 -33.85 -21.00
CA VAL A 413 -51.37 -34.14 -22.20
C VAL A 413 -52.44 -33.05 -22.33
N PRO A 414 -52.40 -32.22 -23.39
CA PRO A 414 -53.43 -31.22 -23.61
C PRO A 414 -54.78 -31.92 -23.75
N CYS A 415 -55.79 -31.48 -23.01
CA CYS A 415 -57.15 -31.97 -23.18
C CYS A 415 -57.68 -31.53 -24.54
N ARG A 416 -57.48 -32.37 -25.55
CA ARG A 416 -58.09 -32.25 -26.86
C ARG A 416 -59.33 -33.13 -26.85
N GLU A 417 -60.51 -32.52 -26.95
CA GLU A 417 -61.73 -33.30 -27.14
C GLU A 417 -61.65 -34.13 -28.43
N PRO A 418 -62.23 -35.34 -28.48
CA PRO A 418 -62.50 -35.97 -29.76
C PRO A 418 -63.68 -35.25 -30.44
N THR A 419 -63.43 -34.67 -31.61
CA THR A 419 -64.42 -34.29 -32.64
C THR A 419 -65.40 -35.46 -32.88
N VAL A 420 -66.75 -35.40 -32.91
CA VAL A 420 -67.79 -34.66 -33.71
C VAL A 420 -69.21 -35.12 -33.19
N PRO A 421 -70.43 -34.50 -33.38
CA PRO A 421 -70.92 -33.11 -33.26
C PRO A 421 -72.30 -32.88 -32.50
N VAL A 422 -72.57 -31.60 -32.16
CA VAL A 422 -73.82 -30.81 -31.83
C VAL A 422 -74.82 -31.16 -30.69
N CYS A 423 -75.10 -30.10 -29.90
CA CYS A 423 -76.26 -29.74 -29.06
C CYS A 423 -76.31 -30.20 -27.58
N MET A 424 -75.83 -29.35 -26.66
CA MET A 424 -76.67 -28.61 -25.68
C MET A 424 -75.79 -27.93 -24.61
N THR A 425 -76.09 -26.66 -24.35
CA THR A 425 -75.44 -25.76 -23.38
C THR A 425 -75.72 -26.16 -21.92
N ASN A 426 -74.71 -26.17 -21.05
CA ASN A 426 -74.87 -26.29 -19.59
C ASN A 426 -74.93 -24.87 -18.96
N PRO A 427 -76.10 -24.33 -18.61
CA PRO A 427 -76.22 -22.98 -18.07
C PRO A 427 -75.78 -22.91 -16.60
N ALA A 428 -75.44 -21.70 -16.14
CA ALA A 428 -75.19 -21.44 -14.72
C ALA A 428 -76.46 -21.74 -13.88
N GLN A 429 -76.30 -22.43 -12.76
CA GLN A 429 -77.37 -22.74 -11.82
C GLN A 429 -77.06 -22.19 -10.43
N VAL A 430 -78.07 -21.59 -9.79
CA VAL A 430 -78.01 -21.12 -8.40
C VAL A 430 -79.24 -21.63 -7.66
N SER A 431 -79.07 -22.08 -6.42
CA SER A 431 -80.18 -22.47 -5.56
C SER A 431 -79.88 -22.17 -4.09
N ILE A 432 -80.93 -21.86 -3.32
CA ILE A 432 -80.84 -21.72 -1.86
C ILE A 432 -81.16 -23.09 -1.27
N GLU A 433 -80.21 -23.64 -0.53
CA GLU A 433 -80.36 -24.97 0.06
C GLU A 433 -80.97 -24.91 1.47
N LYS A 434 -80.79 -23.79 2.18
CA LYS A 434 -81.29 -23.64 3.55
C LYS A 434 -81.59 -22.19 3.94
N ALA A 435 -82.70 -21.98 4.65
CA ALA A 435 -83.06 -20.70 5.26
C ALA A 435 -83.50 -20.92 6.72
N GLU A 436 -82.83 -20.28 7.69
CA GLU A 436 -83.14 -20.42 9.11
C GLU A 436 -83.41 -19.07 9.77
N LYS A 437 -84.48 -18.99 10.58
CA LYS A 437 -84.88 -17.79 11.31
C LYS A 437 -84.21 -17.78 12.70
N THR A 438 -83.56 -16.67 13.02
CA THR A 438 -83.02 -16.43 14.37
C THR A 438 -84.10 -15.87 15.30
N THR A 439 -83.90 -16.00 16.61
CA THR A 439 -84.83 -15.52 17.64
C THR A 439 -85.12 -14.01 17.62
N VAL A 440 -84.32 -13.22 16.87
CA VAL A 440 -84.45 -11.76 16.72
C VAL A 440 -85.07 -11.35 15.37
N GLY A 441 -85.53 -12.31 14.57
CA GLY A 441 -86.24 -12.03 13.31
C GLY A 441 -85.38 -11.93 12.04
N ASN A 442 -84.06 -12.13 12.14
CA ASN A 442 -83.15 -12.19 10.99
C ASN A 442 -83.07 -13.61 10.39
N TYR A 443 -82.80 -13.71 9.09
CA TYR A 443 -82.65 -14.99 8.37
C TYR A 443 -81.19 -15.24 7.95
N PHE A 444 -80.71 -16.47 8.14
CA PHE A 444 -79.49 -16.97 7.49
C PHE A 444 -79.86 -17.74 6.24
N LEU A 445 -79.22 -17.42 5.11
CA LEU A 445 -79.39 -18.12 3.83
C LEU A 445 -78.09 -18.83 3.46
N THR A 446 -78.18 -20.12 3.15
CA THR A 446 -77.07 -20.90 2.62
C THR A 446 -77.42 -21.35 1.21
N GLY A 447 -76.61 -20.97 0.23
CA GLY A 447 -76.84 -21.30 -1.18
C GLY A 447 -75.67 -22.06 -1.80
N LYS A 448 -75.98 -22.84 -2.83
CA LYS A 448 -75.02 -23.55 -3.66
C LYS A 448 -75.16 -23.11 -5.10
N TRP A 449 -74.04 -22.92 -5.75
CA TRP A 449 -73.99 -22.50 -7.14
C TRP A 449 -73.06 -23.42 -7.93
N GLY A 450 -73.39 -23.65 -9.20
CA GLY A 450 -72.69 -24.60 -10.06
C GLY A 450 -72.95 -24.35 -11.55
N GLY A 451 -72.32 -25.14 -12.41
CA GLY A 451 -72.27 -24.88 -13.85
C GLY A 451 -71.16 -23.89 -14.21
N SER A 452 -71.38 -23.03 -15.21
CA SER A 452 -70.38 -22.11 -15.78
C SER A 452 -70.20 -20.78 -15.02
N ALA A 453 -70.82 -20.61 -13.86
CA ALA A 453 -70.65 -19.40 -13.06
C ALA A 453 -69.20 -19.30 -12.51
N THR A 454 -68.76 -18.08 -12.18
CA THR A 454 -67.44 -17.83 -11.56
C THR A 454 -67.54 -16.93 -10.33
N SER A 455 -68.72 -16.37 -10.05
CA SER A 455 -69.04 -15.60 -8.84
C SER A 455 -70.55 -15.62 -8.57
N ALA A 456 -70.96 -15.36 -7.33
CA ALA A 456 -72.36 -15.22 -6.93
C ALA A 456 -72.52 -13.99 -6.03
N THR A 457 -73.55 -13.18 -6.29
CA THR A 457 -73.92 -12.02 -5.45
C THR A 457 -75.38 -12.14 -5.06
N TRP A 458 -75.67 -11.86 -3.79
CA TRP A 458 -77.03 -11.89 -3.26
C TRP A 458 -77.55 -10.46 -3.12
N SER A 459 -78.79 -10.22 -3.56
CA SER A 459 -79.49 -8.96 -3.32
C SER A 459 -80.87 -9.26 -2.76
N SER A 460 -81.34 -8.41 -1.85
CA SER A 460 -82.65 -8.48 -1.22
C SER A 460 -83.51 -7.34 -1.79
N ASN A 461 -84.80 -7.59 -2.02
CA ASN A 461 -85.76 -6.57 -2.44
C ASN A 461 -86.39 -5.79 -1.25
N GLY A 462 -85.93 -6.04 -0.02
CA GLY A 462 -86.37 -5.35 1.20
C GLY A 462 -85.24 -4.60 1.92
N THR A 463 -85.61 -3.52 2.62
CA THR A 463 -84.69 -2.68 3.40
C THR A 463 -84.29 -3.36 4.71
N GLY A 464 -83.05 -3.82 4.78
CA GLY A 464 -82.41 -4.28 6.01
C GLY A 464 -80.90 -4.18 5.85
N THR A 465 -80.24 -3.58 6.84
CA THR A 465 -78.77 -3.44 6.85
C THR A 465 -78.14 -4.71 7.40
N PHE A 466 -77.36 -5.42 6.59
CA PHE A 466 -76.40 -6.41 7.09
C PHE A 466 -75.22 -5.66 7.70
N ASN A 467 -75.07 -5.73 9.02
CA ASN A 467 -73.83 -5.35 9.69
C ASN A 467 -72.92 -6.57 9.74
N LEU A 468 -71.77 -6.46 9.07
CA LEU A 468 -70.50 -7.04 9.49
C LEU A 468 -69.46 -5.92 9.48
#